data_AF-A0A5J6U1C0-F1
#
_entry.id   AF-A0A5J6U1C0-F1
#
_cell.length_a   1.000
_cell.length_b   1.000
_cell.length_c   1.000
_cell.angle_alpha   90.00
_cell.angle_beta   90.00
_cell.angle_gamma   90.00
#
_symmetry.space_group_name_H-M   'P 1'
#
loop_
_entity.id
_entity.type
_entity.pdbx_description
1 polymer ?
#
loop_
_entity_poly.entity_id
_entity_poly.type
_entity_poly.pdbx_seq_one_letter_code
_entity_poly.pdbx_strand_id
1 'polypeptide(L)'
;MNLRAEPTSPPTGRARDRRTEARRLIETMEHAKIISDGHFSALGMLITDASLTADEPALVEVQDGLQWLHRHYLDVDALDGPQREQRGRILGLIDVVHWALRRLPSGLQLALQPDGHAARFLVAVCRRRGLSNQQLATELGTDETEISRVGRKLLSAGVVWRRKEWRRNSWEITPRGREYLETSGLLPEEAGEPGETGDSGEARPDAARADRPVVRASDPDLHERRREPGPDHPGPEQPGPSRERPRRG
;
A
#
# COMPACT_ATOMS: atom_id res chain seq x y z
N MET A 1 33.32 -34.07 20.84
CA MET A 1 33.74 -32.65 20.92
C MET A 1 32.78 -31.88 20.03
N ASN A 2 31.73 -31.29 20.64
CA ASN A 2 30.60 -30.71 19.92
C ASN A 2 30.88 -29.25 19.55
N LEU A 3 31.04 -28.97 18.26
CA LEU A 3 31.02 -27.61 17.72
C LEU A 3 29.56 -27.18 17.57
N ARG A 4 29.07 -26.38 18.52
CA ARG A 4 27.83 -25.62 18.36
C ARG A 4 28.10 -24.51 17.34
N ALA A 5 27.45 -24.60 16.18
CA ALA A 5 27.33 -23.47 15.27
C ALA A 5 26.40 -22.42 15.89
N GLU A 6 26.91 -21.21 16.09
CA GLU A 6 26.11 -20.05 16.46
C GLU A 6 25.26 -19.60 15.26
N PRO A 7 24.00 -19.17 15.48
CA PRO A 7 23.18 -18.62 14.41
C PRO A 7 23.68 -17.21 14.05
N THR A 8 24.29 -17.09 12.86
CA THR A 8 24.57 -15.81 12.21
C THR A 8 23.26 -15.03 12.02
N SER A 9 23.14 -13.92 12.75
CA SER A 9 22.08 -12.93 12.56
C SER A 9 22.17 -12.28 11.17
N PRO A 10 21.03 -11.91 10.54
CA PRO A 10 21.04 -11.32 9.21
C PRO A 10 21.63 -9.90 9.20
N PRO A 11 22.14 -9.42 8.05
CA PRO A 11 22.92 -8.18 7.97
C PRO A 11 22.04 -6.93 8.07
N THR A 12 22.09 -6.26 9.22
CA THR A 12 21.52 -4.92 9.46
C THR A 12 22.26 -3.78 8.73
N GLY A 13 23.31 -4.09 7.97
CA GLY A 13 24.18 -3.10 7.30
C GLY A 13 23.55 -2.40 6.09
N ARG A 14 22.65 -3.05 5.34
CA ARG A 14 22.09 -2.48 4.09
C ARG A 14 21.13 -1.31 4.31
N ALA A 15 20.38 -1.28 5.41
CA ALA A 15 19.43 -0.20 5.68
C ALA A 15 20.13 1.12 6.09
N ARG A 16 21.25 1.02 6.81
CA ARG A 16 22.08 2.20 7.13
C ARG A 16 22.71 2.81 5.88
N ASP A 17 23.04 2.00 4.89
CA ASP A 17 23.63 2.42 3.63
C ASP A 17 22.65 3.28 2.81
N ARG A 18 21.39 2.83 2.67
CA ARG A 18 20.39 3.54 1.86
C ARG A 18 19.96 4.89 2.43
N ARG A 19 19.88 5.03 3.75
CA ARG A 19 19.60 6.35 4.35
C ARG A 19 20.70 7.35 3.99
N THR A 20 21.96 6.93 4.05
CA THR A 20 23.10 7.77 3.67
C THR A 20 23.09 8.06 2.17
N GLU A 21 22.74 7.08 1.34
CA GLU A 21 22.57 7.27 -0.10
C GLU A 21 21.45 8.26 -0.42
N ALA A 22 20.29 8.15 0.24
CA ALA A 22 19.18 9.08 0.10
C ALA A 22 19.60 10.51 0.42
N ARG A 23 20.29 10.71 1.56
CA ARG A 23 20.84 12.01 1.94
C ARG A 23 21.79 12.55 0.86
N ARG A 24 22.73 11.72 0.40
CA ARG A 24 23.69 12.10 -0.65
C ARG A 24 23.01 12.51 -1.96
N LEU A 25 21.96 11.79 -2.36
CA LEU A 25 21.19 12.12 -3.57
C LEU A 25 20.46 13.46 -3.42
N ILE A 26 19.81 13.69 -2.27
CA ILE A 26 19.15 14.97 -1.98
C ILE A 26 20.16 16.12 -1.96
N GLU A 27 21.29 15.97 -1.25
CA GLU A 27 22.37 16.96 -1.23
C GLU A 27 22.90 17.25 -2.66
N THR A 28 23.03 16.22 -3.49
CA THR A 28 23.44 16.39 -4.89
C THR A 28 22.41 17.18 -5.69
N MET A 29 21.11 16.90 -5.49
CA MET A 29 20.02 17.62 -6.16
C MET A 29 19.91 19.07 -5.69
N GLU A 30 20.11 19.33 -4.39
CA GLU A 30 20.12 20.67 -3.78
C GLU A 30 21.16 21.59 -4.42
N HIS A 31 22.38 21.08 -4.61
CA HIS A 31 23.48 21.87 -5.18
C HIS A 31 23.51 21.85 -6.71
N ALA A 32 22.62 21.08 -7.35
CA ALA A 32 22.57 21.00 -8.80
C ALA A 32 21.93 22.26 -9.39
N LYS A 33 22.61 22.87 -10.36
CA LYS A 33 22.04 23.98 -11.16
C LYS A 33 20.77 23.55 -11.91
N ILE A 34 20.69 22.29 -12.32
CA ILE A 34 19.54 21.66 -12.98
C ILE A 34 19.39 20.24 -12.44
N ILE A 35 18.21 19.90 -11.95
CA ILE A 35 17.89 18.52 -11.57
C ILE A 35 17.60 17.72 -12.86
N SER A 36 18.49 16.78 -13.17
CA SER A 36 18.38 15.92 -14.36
C SER A 36 17.40 14.75 -14.16
N ASP A 37 16.98 14.15 -15.26
CA ASP A 37 16.23 12.88 -15.26
C ASP A 37 16.97 11.76 -14.51
N GLY A 38 18.31 11.76 -14.57
CA GLY A 38 19.13 10.78 -13.85
C GLY A 38 18.96 10.87 -12.34
N HIS A 39 18.83 12.09 -11.78
CA HIS A 39 18.55 12.28 -10.36
C HIS A 39 17.18 11.73 -9.97
N PHE A 40 16.15 12.03 -10.76
CA PHE A 40 14.79 11.52 -10.52
C PHE A 40 14.72 9.99 -10.64
N SER A 41 15.41 9.41 -11.62
CA SER A 41 15.50 7.96 -11.79
C SER A 41 16.18 7.30 -10.59
N ALA A 42 17.32 7.84 -10.13
CA ALA A 42 18.02 7.32 -8.96
C ALA A 42 17.15 7.37 -7.69
N LEU A 43 16.46 8.49 -7.48
CA LEU A 43 15.56 8.64 -6.33
C LEU A 43 14.34 7.70 -6.44
N GLY A 44 13.77 7.54 -7.63
CA GLY A 44 12.66 6.60 -7.86
C GLY A 44 13.06 5.14 -7.60
N MET A 45 14.27 4.73 -7.99
CA MET A 45 14.81 3.41 -7.65
C MET A 45 14.97 3.25 -6.14
N LEU A 46 15.60 4.22 -5.47
CA LEU A 46 15.80 4.17 -4.02
C LEU A 46 14.47 4.10 -3.26
N ILE A 47 13.49 4.92 -3.62
CA ILE A 47 12.14 4.90 -3.02
C ILE A 47 11.50 3.51 -3.22
N THR A 48 11.64 2.94 -4.41
CA THR A 48 11.10 1.60 -4.70
C THR A 48 11.74 0.55 -3.80
N ASP A 49 13.07 0.50 -3.75
CA ASP A 49 13.81 -0.49 -2.95
C ASP A 49 13.56 -0.33 -1.44
N ALA A 50 13.51 0.92 -0.97
CA ALA A 50 13.19 1.25 0.41
C ALA A 50 11.75 0.84 0.76
N SER A 51 10.80 1.06 -0.15
CA SER A 51 9.40 0.62 0.03
C SER A 51 9.29 -0.90 0.09
N LEU A 52 9.96 -1.61 -0.83
CA LEU A 52 9.95 -3.07 -0.89
C LEU A 52 10.56 -3.72 0.37
N THR A 53 11.58 -3.08 0.93
CA THR A 53 12.27 -3.59 2.14
C THR A 53 11.78 -2.98 3.45
N ALA A 54 10.70 -2.18 3.39
CA ALA A 54 10.16 -1.44 4.52
C ALA A 54 11.19 -0.60 5.30
N ASP A 55 12.12 0.02 4.57
CA ASP A 55 13.20 0.85 5.09
C ASP A 55 12.68 2.26 5.44
N GLU A 56 11.95 2.33 6.57
CA GLU A 56 11.34 3.57 7.07
C GLU A 56 12.35 4.72 7.20
N PRO A 57 13.56 4.54 7.79
CA PRO A 57 14.52 5.63 7.92
C PRO A 57 14.96 6.23 6.58
N ALA A 58 15.13 5.41 5.55
CA ALA A 58 15.47 5.91 4.22
C ALA A 58 14.30 6.69 3.59
N LEU A 59 13.06 6.17 3.69
CA LEU A 59 11.87 6.84 3.17
C LEU A 59 11.58 8.18 3.87
N VAL A 60 11.78 8.26 5.20
CA VAL A 60 11.66 9.52 5.95
C VAL A 60 12.70 10.53 5.47
N GLU A 61 13.96 10.11 5.30
CA GLU A 61 15.03 11.00 4.80
C GLU A 61 14.72 11.54 3.40
N VAL A 62 14.20 10.69 2.50
CA VAL A 62 13.74 11.13 1.17
C VAL A 62 12.57 12.11 1.29
N GLN A 63 11.59 11.83 2.16
CA GLN A 63 10.43 12.70 2.33
C GLN A 63 10.85 14.11 2.79
N ASP A 64 11.68 14.17 3.83
CA ASP A 64 12.18 15.42 4.39
C ASP A 64 13.00 16.21 3.36
N GLY A 65 13.88 15.51 2.63
CA GLY A 65 14.70 16.09 1.58
C GLY A 65 13.88 16.62 0.40
N LEU A 66 12.88 15.88 -0.08
CA LEU A 66 11.99 16.32 -1.14
C LEU A 66 11.12 17.50 -0.72
N GLN A 67 10.61 17.52 0.51
CA GLN A 67 9.87 18.65 1.05
C GLN A 67 10.76 19.90 1.17
N TRP A 68 12.02 19.72 1.56
CA TRP A 68 13.00 20.79 1.59
C TRP A 68 13.26 21.35 0.20
N LEU A 69 13.55 20.49 -0.79
CA LEU A 69 13.74 20.89 -2.19
C LEU A 69 12.51 21.64 -2.69
N HIS A 70 11.31 21.09 -2.50
CA HIS A 70 10.07 21.71 -2.92
C HIS A 70 9.91 23.13 -2.37
N ARG A 71 10.17 23.35 -1.07
CA ARG A 71 10.12 24.70 -0.47
C ARG A 71 11.11 25.67 -1.13
N HIS A 72 12.29 25.20 -1.50
CA HIS A 72 13.32 26.02 -2.13
C HIS A 72 12.98 26.40 -3.60
N TYR A 73 12.17 25.60 -4.29
CA TYR A 73 11.70 25.88 -5.66
C TYR A 73 10.38 26.68 -5.73
N LEU A 74 9.80 27.09 -4.58
CA LEU A 74 8.54 27.84 -4.51
C LEU A 74 8.71 29.36 -4.53
N ASP A 75 9.93 29.88 -4.38
CA ASP A 75 10.18 31.32 -4.17
C ASP A 75 10.57 32.07 -5.45
N VAL A 76 10.04 31.65 -6.61
CA VAL A 76 10.31 32.30 -7.90
C VAL A 76 8.99 32.67 -8.56
N ASP A 77 8.68 33.97 -8.58
CA ASP A 77 7.44 34.56 -9.12
C ASP A 77 7.17 34.24 -10.61
N ALA A 78 8.15 33.65 -11.31
CA ALA A 78 8.00 33.16 -12.67
C ALA A 78 8.89 31.93 -12.94
N LEU A 79 8.44 30.74 -12.52
CA LEU A 79 9.06 29.48 -12.95
C LEU A 79 8.89 29.31 -14.48
N ASP A 80 9.97 28.99 -15.17
CA ASP A 80 9.91 28.62 -16.58
C ASP A 80 9.24 27.24 -16.79
N GLY A 81 9.12 26.79 -18.04
CA GLY A 81 8.52 25.48 -18.36
C GLY A 81 9.23 24.31 -17.66
N PRO A 82 10.55 24.13 -17.88
CA PRO A 82 11.32 23.07 -17.24
C PRO A 82 11.29 23.09 -15.70
N GLN A 83 11.37 24.26 -15.07
CA GLN A 83 11.31 24.39 -13.62
C GLN A 83 9.94 23.99 -13.06
N ARG A 84 8.85 24.34 -13.76
CA ARG A 84 7.50 23.88 -13.38
C ARG A 84 7.37 22.37 -13.47
N GLU A 85 7.94 21.75 -14.49
CA GLU A 85 7.95 20.28 -14.62
C GLU A 85 8.74 19.63 -13.47
N GLN A 86 9.94 20.13 -13.17
CA GLN A 86 10.77 19.65 -12.05
C GLN A 86 10.02 19.74 -10.72
N ARG A 87 9.36 20.88 -10.46
CA ARG A 87 8.53 21.06 -9.26
C ARG A 87 7.39 20.05 -9.22
N GLY A 88 6.70 19.82 -10.34
CA GLY A 88 5.62 18.83 -10.44
C GLY A 88 6.11 17.41 -10.14
N ARG A 89 7.30 17.04 -10.63
CA ARG A 89 7.92 15.74 -10.33
C ARG A 89 8.29 15.59 -8.87
N ILE A 90 8.86 16.62 -8.24
CA ILE A 90 9.16 16.64 -6.80
C ILE A 90 7.86 16.41 -6.00
N LEU A 91 6.78 17.13 -6.32
CA LEU A 91 5.47 16.94 -5.68
C LEU A 91 4.95 15.51 -5.83
N GLY A 92 5.01 14.95 -7.04
CA GLY A 92 4.60 13.57 -7.29
C GLY A 92 5.40 12.56 -6.46
N LEU A 93 6.71 12.76 -6.31
CA LEU A 93 7.54 11.89 -5.48
C LEU A 93 7.25 12.06 -3.98
N ILE A 94 6.92 13.28 -3.51
CA ILE A 94 6.46 13.50 -2.13
C ILE A 94 5.20 12.66 -1.85
N ASP A 95 4.23 12.68 -2.78
CA ASP A 95 2.99 11.92 -2.63
C ASP A 95 3.25 10.41 -2.62
N VAL A 96 4.11 9.91 -3.50
CA VAL A 96 4.50 8.49 -3.53
C VAL A 96 5.14 8.07 -2.21
N VAL A 97 6.11 8.83 -1.72
CA VAL A 97 6.80 8.52 -0.45
C VAL A 97 5.84 8.63 0.73
N HIS A 98 4.95 9.63 0.74
CA HIS A 98 3.90 9.75 1.75
C HIS A 98 3.05 8.48 1.82
N TRP A 99 2.59 7.98 0.67
CA TRP A 99 1.80 6.75 0.63
C TRP A 99 2.61 5.49 0.97
N ALA A 100 3.88 5.43 0.58
CA ALA A 100 4.79 4.36 0.98
C ALA A 100 4.91 4.31 2.51
N LEU A 101 5.25 5.42 3.16
CA LEU A 101 5.36 5.54 4.62
C LEU A 101 4.05 5.18 5.34
N ARG A 102 2.90 5.60 4.81
CA ARG A 102 1.59 5.23 5.40
C ARG A 102 1.24 3.75 5.26
N ARG A 103 1.84 3.07 4.29
CA ARG A 103 1.65 1.64 4.05
C ARG A 103 2.79 0.80 4.61
N LEU A 104 3.85 1.42 5.10
CA LEU A 104 4.87 0.70 5.81
C LEU A 104 4.21 0.00 7.00
N PRO A 105 4.64 -1.24 7.29
CA PRO A 105 4.36 -1.80 8.60
C PRO A 105 4.86 -0.79 9.63
N SER A 106 4.05 -0.42 10.62
CA SER A 106 4.67 0.12 11.83
C SER A 106 5.67 -0.94 12.31
N GLY A 107 6.91 -0.54 12.65
CA GLY A 107 7.98 -1.44 13.11
C GLY A 107 7.64 -2.24 14.39
N LEU A 108 6.37 -2.32 14.74
CA LEU A 108 5.77 -3.29 15.64
C LEU A 108 6.17 -4.69 15.18
N GLN A 109 7.28 -5.17 15.75
CA GLN A 109 7.60 -6.58 15.77
C GLN A 109 6.42 -7.26 16.47
N LEU A 110 5.52 -7.85 15.69
CA LEU A 110 4.62 -8.84 16.28
C LEU A 110 5.52 -9.98 16.73
N ALA A 111 5.64 -10.17 18.03
CA ALA A 111 6.03 -11.45 18.58
C ALA A 111 4.74 -12.28 18.66
N LEU A 112 4.38 -12.94 17.55
CA LEU A 112 3.25 -13.86 17.57
C LEU A 112 3.61 -15.06 18.43
N GLN A 113 2.94 -15.18 19.58
CA GLN A 113 2.88 -16.45 20.27
C GLN A 113 2.00 -17.39 19.44
N PRO A 114 2.44 -18.62 19.12
CA PRO A 114 1.70 -19.55 18.28
C PRO A 114 0.23 -19.75 18.69
N ASP A 115 -0.01 -19.85 20.00
CA ASP A 115 -1.34 -20.03 20.57
C ASP A 115 -2.05 -18.70 20.94
N GLY A 116 -1.39 -17.57 20.70
CA GLY A 116 -1.91 -16.25 21.02
C GLY A 116 -3.05 -15.82 20.10
N HIS A 117 -3.94 -14.96 20.61
CA HIS A 117 -5.10 -14.45 19.85
C HIS A 117 -4.73 -13.85 18.48
N ALA A 118 -3.59 -13.17 18.38
CA ALA A 118 -3.13 -12.57 17.14
C ALA A 118 -2.70 -13.60 16.08
N ALA A 119 -2.06 -14.70 16.49
CA ALA A 119 -1.68 -15.79 15.60
C ALA A 119 -2.91 -16.53 15.09
N ARG A 120 -3.81 -16.91 16.00
CA ARG A 120 -5.07 -17.57 15.63
C ARG A 120 -5.96 -16.70 14.74
N PHE A 121 -6.01 -15.39 14.99
CA PHE A 121 -6.69 -14.43 14.11
C PHE A 121 -6.13 -14.48 12.70
N LEU A 122 -4.80 -14.35 12.56
CA LEU A 122 -4.15 -14.37 11.25
C LEU A 122 -4.37 -15.68 10.51
N VAL A 123 -4.26 -16.81 11.21
CA VAL A 123 -4.54 -18.14 10.64
C VAL A 123 -6.00 -18.25 10.17
N ALA A 124 -6.96 -17.80 10.97
CA ALA A 124 -8.39 -17.82 10.61
C ALA A 124 -8.66 -16.99 9.34
N VAL A 125 -8.15 -15.76 9.28
CA VAL A 125 -8.30 -14.88 8.10
C VAL A 125 -7.53 -15.39 6.89
N CYS A 126 -6.40 -16.09 7.09
CA CYS A 126 -5.66 -16.74 6.01
C CYS A 126 -6.46 -17.89 5.38
N ARG A 127 -7.10 -18.71 6.22
CA ARG A 127 -7.96 -19.83 5.79
C ARG A 127 -9.24 -19.35 5.11
N ARG A 128 -9.86 -18.30 5.64
CA ARG A 128 -11.13 -17.77 5.12
C ARG A 128 -11.11 -16.24 5.08
N ARG A 129 -11.07 -15.70 3.87
CA ARG A 129 -11.07 -14.25 3.62
C ARG A 129 -12.45 -13.65 3.86
N GLY A 130 -12.49 -12.36 4.19
CA GLY A 130 -13.74 -11.59 4.31
C GLY A 130 -14.47 -11.80 5.64
N LEU A 131 -13.83 -12.40 6.64
CA LEU A 131 -14.47 -12.63 7.93
C LEU A 131 -14.79 -11.32 8.66
N SER A 132 -16.01 -11.23 9.16
CA SER A 132 -16.42 -10.14 10.04
C SER A 132 -15.96 -10.34 11.48
N ASN A 133 -16.02 -9.25 12.27
CA ASN A 133 -15.68 -9.32 13.69
C ASN A 133 -16.48 -10.39 14.44
N GLN A 134 -17.79 -10.47 14.19
CA GLN A 134 -18.69 -11.44 14.79
C GLN A 134 -18.32 -12.88 14.43
N GLN A 135 -17.98 -13.12 13.15
CA GLN A 135 -17.57 -14.45 12.67
C GLN A 135 -16.24 -14.88 13.28
N LEU A 136 -15.25 -13.97 13.34
CA LEU A 136 -13.97 -14.23 14.00
C LEU A 136 -14.13 -14.48 15.50
N ALA A 137 -14.99 -13.71 16.17
CA ALA A 137 -15.27 -13.88 17.60
C ALA A 137 -15.83 -15.28 17.87
N THR A 138 -16.79 -15.71 17.05
CA THR A 138 -17.39 -17.06 17.11
C THR A 138 -16.34 -18.14 16.83
N GLU A 139 -15.57 -18.01 15.75
CA GLU A 139 -14.57 -19.00 15.33
C GLU A 139 -13.44 -19.16 16.35
N LEU A 140 -13.06 -18.06 17.01
CA LEU A 140 -11.97 -18.05 17.98
C LEU A 140 -12.45 -18.22 19.43
N GLY A 141 -13.75 -18.36 19.68
CA GLY A 141 -14.30 -18.46 21.04
C GLY A 141 -13.93 -17.26 21.92
N THR A 142 -14.00 -16.05 21.38
CA THR A 142 -13.66 -14.79 22.05
C THR A 142 -14.72 -13.73 21.77
N ASP A 143 -14.59 -12.52 22.31
CA ASP A 143 -15.54 -11.44 22.11
C ASP A 143 -15.14 -10.51 20.95
N GLU A 144 -16.13 -9.81 20.36
CA GLU A 144 -15.90 -8.90 19.23
C GLU A 144 -15.00 -7.69 19.57
N THR A 145 -14.91 -7.31 20.84
CA THR A 145 -14.05 -6.20 21.28
C THR A 145 -12.59 -6.62 21.23
N GLU A 146 -12.28 -7.84 21.68
CA GLU A 146 -10.94 -8.41 21.58
C GLU A 146 -10.53 -8.62 20.11
N ILE A 147 -11.44 -9.12 19.26
CA ILE A 147 -11.22 -9.17 17.80
C ILE A 147 -10.88 -7.80 17.24
N SER A 148 -11.61 -6.75 17.63
CA SER A 148 -11.36 -5.38 17.18
C SER A 148 -10.00 -4.86 17.67
N ARG A 149 -9.62 -5.19 18.91
CA ARG A 149 -8.35 -4.78 19.52
C ARG A 149 -7.16 -5.46 18.85
N VAL A 150 -7.22 -6.78 18.68
CA VAL A 150 -6.20 -7.59 17.99
C VAL A 150 -6.13 -7.18 16.52
N GLY A 151 -7.26 -7.06 15.83
CA GLY A 151 -7.33 -6.63 14.44
C GLY A 151 -6.71 -5.25 14.21
N ARG A 152 -6.89 -4.29 15.14
CA ARG A 152 -6.23 -2.98 15.05
C ARG A 152 -4.70 -3.09 15.13
N LYS A 153 -4.16 -3.93 16.01
CA LYS A 153 -2.71 -4.18 16.13
C LYS A 153 -2.14 -4.87 14.89
N LEU A 154 -2.86 -5.84 14.35
CA LEU A 154 -2.48 -6.54 13.13
C LEU A 154 -2.54 -5.63 11.89
N LEU A 155 -3.55 -4.76 11.84
CA LEU A 155 -3.68 -3.75 10.78
C LEU A 155 -2.52 -2.75 10.82
N SER A 156 -2.16 -2.26 12.01
CA SER A 156 -1.01 -1.34 12.15
C SER A 156 0.30 -1.99 11.74
N ALA A 157 0.46 -3.29 11.98
CA ALA A 157 1.63 -4.05 11.54
C ALA A 157 1.62 -4.47 10.06
N GLY A 158 0.56 -4.11 9.31
CA GLY A 158 0.47 -4.36 7.87
C GLY A 158 0.27 -5.83 7.48
N VAL A 159 -0.10 -6.70 8.42
CA VAL A 159 -0.29 -8.14 8.16
C VAL A 159 -1.74 -8.51 7.81
N VAL A 160 -2.68 -7.59 8.02
CA VAL A 160 -4.07 -7.69 7.56
C VAL A 160 -4.54 -6.36 6.98
N TRP A 161 -5.56 -6.40 6.14
CA TRP A 161 -6.34 -5.22 5.73
C TRP A 161 -7.78 -5.34 6.19
N ARG A 162 -8.41 -4.18 6.39
CA ARG A 162 -9.81 -4.06 6.78
C ARG A 162 -10.61 -3.44 5.65
N ARG A 163 -11.66 -4.13 5.21
CA ARG A 163 -12.70 -3.59 4.33
C ARG A 163 -13.94 -3.24 5.14
N LYS A 164 -14.66 -2.22 4.69
CA LYS A 164 -15.93 -1.82 5.29
C LYS A 164 -17.03 -2.19 4.33
N GLU A 165 -17.80 -3.22 4.69
CA GLU A 165 -18.96 -3.68 3.96
C GLU A 165 -20.19 -3.26 4.74
N TRP A 166 -20.86 -2.20 4.27
CA TRP A 166 -21.99 -1.58 4.96
C TRP A 166 -21.66 -1.17 6.41
N ARG A 167 -22.30 -1.80 7.39
CA ARG A 167 -22.11 -1.57 8.83
C ARG A 167 -21.18 -2.61 9.47
N ARG A 168 -20.52 -3.44 8.67
CA ARG A 168 -19.62 -4.50 9.14
C ARG A 168 -18.21 -4.28 8.62
N ASN A 169 -17.23 -4.63 9.44
CA ASN A 169 -15.84 -4.73 9.00
C ASN A 169 -15.62 -6.16 8.49
N SER A 170 -14.91 -6.32 7.39
CA SER A 170 -14.40 -7.59 6.89
C SER A 170 -12.87 -7.57 6.86
N TRP A 171 -12.25 -8.70 7.19
CA TRP A 171 -10.80 -8.82 7.29
C TRP A 171 -10.23 -9.71 6.19
N GLU A 172 -9.09 -9.30 5.65
CA GLU A 172 -8.31 -10.07 4.68
C GLU A 172 -6.84 -10.05 5.07
N ILE A 173 -6.13 -11.16 4.81
CA ILE A 173 -4.69 -11.25 5.04
C ILE A 173 -3.94 -10.56 3.90
N THR A 174 -2.87 -9.84 4.22
CA THR A 174 -1.99 -9.26 3.21
C THR A 174 -0.99 -10.31 2.71
N PRO A 175 -0.33 -10.10 1.54
CA PRO A 175 0.80 -10.95 1.14
C PRO A 175 1.87 -11.07 2.23
N ARG A 176 2.19 -9.96 2.91
CA ARG A 176 3.10 -9.93 4.06
C ARG A 176 2.61 -10.77 5.23
N GLY A 177 1.32 -10.69 5.58
CA GLY A 177 0.76 -11.50 6.65
C GLY A 177 0.89 -12.99 6.37
N ARG A 178 0.76 -13.39 5.10
CA ARG A 178 0.98 -14.77 4.65
C ARG A 178 2.44 -15.19 4.80
N GLU A 179 3.38 -14.41 4.27
CA GLU A 179 4.82 -14.66 4.42
C GLU A 179 5.23 -14.74 5.90
N TYR A 180 4.64 -13.87 6.73
CA TYR A 180 4.86 -13.88 8.17
C TYR A 180 4.39 -15.21 8.81
N LEU A 181 3.22 -15.72 8.42
CA LEU A 181 2.74 -17.04 8.90
C LEU A 181 3.63 -18.19 8.42
N GLU A 182 4.10 -18.14 7.18
CA GLU A 182 5.01 -19.14 6.58
C GLU A 182 6.33 -19.20 7.34
N THR A 183 7.00 -18.05 7.48
CA THR A 183 8.31 -17.94 8.16
C THR A 183 8.24 -18.22 9.65
N SER A 184 7.09 -17.99 10.28
CA SER A 184 6.87 -18.31 11.70
C SER A 184 6.46 -19.77 11.95
N GLY A 185 6.27 -20.58 10.90
CA GLY A 185 5.80 -21.97 11.01
C GLY A 185 4.36 -22.08 11.55
N LEU A 186 3.56 -21.04 11.36
CA LEU A 186 2.17 -20.95 11.88
C LEU A 186 1.13 -21.32 10.83
N LEU A 187 1.52 -21.45 9.56
CA LEU A 187 0.64 -22.10 8.61
C LEU A 187 0.52 -23.58 8.99
N PRO A 188 -0.70 -24.11 9.13
CA PRO A 188 -0.86 -25.55 9.17
C PRO A 188 -0.23 -26.10 7.87
N GLU A 189 0.70 -27.05 7.98
CA GLU A 189 1.00 -27.92 6.84
C GLU A 189 -0.36 -28.44 6.36
N GLU A 190 -0.67 -28.22 5.08
CA GLU A 190 -1.86 -28.82 4.50
C GLU A 190 -1.76 -30.30 4.79
N ALA A 191 -2.56 -30.78 5.74
CA ALA A 191 -2.61 -32.16 6.12
C ALA A 191 -2.91 -32.91 4.82
N GLY A 192 -1.89 -33.61 4.31
CA GLY A 192 -1.97 -34.32 3.05
C GLY A 192 -3.29 -35.07 3.00
N GLU A 193 -4.03 -34.87 1.92
CA GLU A 193 -5.29 -35.57 1.68
C GLU A 193 -5.06 -37.06 2.01
N PRO A 194 -5.82 -37.66 2.94
CA PRO A 194 -5.72 -39.09 3.18
C PRO A 194 -6.10 -39.77 1.87
N GLY A 195 -5.10 -40.39 1.25
CA GLY A 195 -5.22 -41.00 -0.06
C GLY A 195 -6.46 -41.88 -0.13
N GLU A 196 -7.34 -41.53 -1.06
CA GLU A 196 -8.33 -42.44 -1.62
C GLU A 196 -7.59 -43.64 -2.22
N THR A 197 -7.36 -44.65 -1.40
CA THR A 197 -6.98 -45.99 -1.85
C THR A 197 -8.15 -46.92 -1.57
N GLY A 198 -9.03 -46.93 -2.58
CA GLY A 198 -9.89 -48.01 -3.03
C GLY A 198 -10.45 -48.99 -2.00
N ASP A 199 -11.77 -48.94 -1.84
CA ASP A 199 -12.54 -50.19 -1.85
C ASP A 199 -13.86 -50.00 -2.64
N SER A 200 -14.26 -51.12 -3.22
CA SER A 200 -15.10 -51.29 -4.40
C SER A 200 -16.60 -51.24 -4.08
N GLY A 201 -17.45 -50.94 -5.08
CA GLY A 201 -18.86 -51.31 -5.00
C GLY A 201 -19.83 -50.50 -5.85
N GLU A 202 -20.06 -50.97 -7.08
CA GLU A 202 -21.31 -50.93 -7.86
C GLU A 202 -22.41 -49.90 -7.53
N ALA A 203 -22.82 -49.10 -8.52
CA ALA A 203 -24.00 -49.41 -9.34
C ALA A 203 -24.34 -48.24 -10.30
N ARG A 204 -24.41 -48.56 -11.60
CA ARG A 204 -25.14 -47.80 -12.62
C ARG A 204 -26.65 -47.86 -12.33
N PRO A 205 -27.43 -46.83 -12.67
CA PRO A 205 -28.13 -46.92 -13.96
C PRO A 205 -28.23 -45.62 -14.78
N ASP A 206 -28.67 -45.92 -15.99
CA ASP A 206 -28.86 -45.20 -17.24
C ASP A 206 -29.67 -43.88 -17.25
N ALA A 207 -29.49 -43.20 -18.39
CA ALA A 207 -30.40 -42.27 -19.06
C ALA A 207 -30.65 -40.86 -18.48
N ALA A 208 -30.12 -39.83 -19.15
CA ALA A 208 -30.95 -39.04 -20.07
C ALA A 208 -30.12 -37.96 -20.79
N ARG A 209 -30.24 -37.99 -22.11
CA ARG A 209 -29.69 -37.09 -23.10
C ARG A 209 -30.59 -35.85 -23.18
N ALA A 210 -30.05 -34.65 -23.03
CA ALA A 210 -30.73 -33.41 -23.43
C ALA A 210 -29.73 -32.39 -23.96
N ASP A 211 -30.15 -31.78 -25.06
CA ASP A 211 -29.46 -30.83 -25.92
C ASP A 211 -28.94 -29.55 -25.24
N ARG A 212 -27.81 -29.09 -25.79
CA ARG A 212 -27.33 -27.71 -26.05
C ARG A 212 -28.24 -26.52 -25.63
N PRO A 213 -27.68 -25.32 -25.30
CA PRO A 213 -26.65 -24.68 -26.13
C PRO A 213 -25.56 -23.84 -25.43
N VAL A 214 -24.54 -23.56 -26.25
CA VAL A 214 -23.44 -22.60 -26.08
C VAL A 214 -23.99 -21.20 -25.85
N VAL A 215 -23.68 -20.60 -24.70
CA VAL A 215 -23.88 -19.16 -24.47
C VAL A 215 -22.52 -18.47 -24.51
N ARG A 216 -22.33 -17.64 -25.55
CA ARG A 216 -21.30 -16.62 -25.67
C ARG A 216 -21.42 -15.65 -24.49
N ALA A 217 -20.38 -15.50 -23.69
CA ALA A 217 -20.20 -14.31 -22.87
C ALA A 217 -19.55 -13.24 -23.76
N SER A 218 -20.37 -12.28 -24.19
CA SER A 218 -19.89 -11.03 -24.77
C SER A 218 -19.37 -10.13 -23.65
N ASP A 219 -18.18 -9.57 -23.86
CA ASP A 219 -17.72 -8.32 -23.27
C ASP A 219 -18.80 -7.23 -23.40
N PRO A 220 -18.90 -6.36 -22.39
CA PRO A 220 -19.02 -4.95 -22.70
C PRO A 220 -18.05 -4.12 -21.85
N ASP A 221 -16.98 -3.68 -22.51
CA ASP A 221 -16.29 -2.45 -22.19
C ASP A 221 -17.01 -1.27 -22.88
N LEU A 222 -16.93 -0.10 -22.26
CA LEU A 222 -17.10 1.24 -22.86
C LEU A 222 -18.49 1.68 -23.36
N HIS A 223 -19.15 2.53 -22.56
CA HIS A 223 -19.66 3.86 -22.95
C HIS A 223 -20.02 4.62 -21.66
N GLU A 224 -19.11 5.41 -21.09
CA GLU A 224 -18.98 6.85 -21.38
C GLU A 224 -20.25 7.49 -21.97
N ARG A 225 -20.97 8.23 -21.10
CA ARG A 225 -21.53 9.57 -21.35
C ARG A 225 -22.44 9.97 -20.18
N ARG A 226 -21.83 10.43 -19.09
CA ARG A 226 -22.55 11.28 -18.12
C ARG A 226 -22.07 12.71 -18.34
N ARG A 227 -22.91 13.47 -19.05
CA ARG A 227 -22.79 14.92 -19.20
C ARG A 227 -22.93 15.54 -17.81
N GLU A 228 -21.89 16.21 -17.34
CA GLU A 228 -22.03 17.17 -16.23
C GLU A 228 -22.47 18.53 -16.80
N PRO A 229 -23.37 19.26 -16.12
CA PRO A 229 -23.73 20.62 -16.50
C PRO A 229 -22.59 21.57 -16.13
N GLY A 230 -22.13 22.36 -17.11
CA GLY A 230 -21.09 23.37 -16.89
C GLY A 230 -21.55 24.51 -15.97
N PRO A 231 -20.64 25.16 -15.24
CA PRO A 231 -20.96 26.32 -14.43
C PRO A 231 -21.11 27.58 -15.31
N ASP A 232 -22.21 28.31 -15.07
CA ASP A 232 -22.43 29.68 -15.56
C ASP A 232 -21.30 30.60 -15.06
N HIS A 233 -20.42 31.02 -15.96
CA HIS A 233 -19.51 32.14 -15.69
C HIS A 233 -20.14 33.45 -16.19
N PRO A 234 -20.43 34.42 -15.31
CA PRO A 234 -20.72 35.79 -15.74
C PRO A 234 -19.45 36.41 -16.31
N GLY A 235 -19.58 37.03 -17.49
CA GLY A 235 -18.48 37.65 -18.22
C GLY A 235 -17.87 38.87 -17.51
N PRO A 236 -16.67 39.31 -17.93
CA PRO A 236 -15.96 40.42 -17.30
C PRO A 236 -16.64 41.76 -17.60
N GLU A 237 -16.98 42.51 -16.55
CA GLU A 237 -17.39 43.90 -16.62
C GLU A 237 -16.27 44.76 -17.23
N GLN A 238 -16.64 45.59 -18.20
CA GLN A 238 -15.75 46.58 -18.80
C GLN A 238 -15.43 47.70 -17.80
N PRO A 239 -14.16 48.15 -17.70
CA PRO A 239 -13.84 49.34 -16.92
C PRO A 239 -14.29 50.60 -17.66
N GLY A 240 -15.23 51.33 -17.05
CA GLY A 240 -15.66 52.66 -17.49
C GLY A 240 -14.58 53.74 -17.32
N PRO A 241 -14.72 54.90 -17.99
CA PRO A 241 -13.63 55.86 -18.18
C PRO A 241 -13.29 56.66 -16.93
N SER A 242 -11.98 56.85 -16.75
CA SER A 242 -11.31 57.70 -15.77
C SER A 242 -11.88 59.12 -15.72
N ARG A 243 -12.37 59.53 -14.55
CA ARG A 243 -12.59 60.95 -14.23
C ARG A 243 -11.32 61.54 -13.65
N GLU A 244 -10.64 62.36 -14.45
CA GLU A 244 -9.64 63.31 -14.00
C GLU A 244 -10.21 64.19 -12.88
N ARG A 245 -9.48 64.30 -11.76
CA ARG A 245 -9.69 65.35 -10.77
C ARG A 245 -8.68 66.48 -11.04
N PRO A 246 -9.11 67.75 -11.05
CA PRO A 246 -8.20 68.87 -11.23
C PRO A 246 -7.37 69.11 -9.96
N ARG A 247 -6.08 69.36 -10.18
CA ARG A 247 -5.15 69.89 -9.18
C ARG A 247 -5.61 71.28 -8.77
N ARG A 248 -5.79 71.52 -7.46
CA ARG A 248 -5.76 72.87 -6.91
C ARG A 248 -4.36 73.14 -6.39
N GLY A 249 -3.82 74.30 -6.79
CA GLY A 249 -2.69 74.94 -6.14
C GLY A 249 -3.09 75.63 -4.84
#